data_AF-A0A4S1M429-F1
#
_entry.id   AF-A0A4S1M429-F1
#
_cell.length_a   1.000
_cell.length_b   1.000
_cell.length_c   1.000
_cell.angle_alpha   90.00
_cell.angle_beta   90.00
_cell.angle_gamma   90.00
#
_symmetry.space_group_name_H-M   'P 1'
#
loop_
_entity.id
_entity.type
_entity.pdbx_description
1 polymer ?
#
loop_
_entity_poly.entity_id
_entity_poly.type
_entity_poly.pdbx_seq_one_letter_code
_entity_poly.pdbx_strand_id
1 'polypeptide(L)' 'SRGLGLTITKRLIEKMGGDISLLSKPYERTAFSITLKRMTY' A
#
# COMPACT_ATOMS: atom_id res chain seq x y z
N SER A 1 -3.59 -19.28 -1.88
CA SER A 1 -3.93 -17.84 -1.93
C SER A 1 -2.69 -17.03 -2.27
N ARG A 2 -2.29 -16.98 -3.56
CA ARG A 2 -1.10 -16.22 -4.00
C ARG A 2 -1.40 -14.74 -3.76
N GLY A 3 -0.48 -13.96 -3.18
CA GLY A 3 -0.67 -12.55 -2.76
C GLY A 3 -0.96 -11.52 -3.86
N LEU A 4 -1.81 -11.85 -4.82
CA LEU A 4 -2.20 -11.04 -5.97
C LEU A 4 -2.82 -9.71 -5.54
N GLY A 5 -3.65 -9.71 -4.49
CA GLY A 5 -4.29 -8.50 -4.00
C GLY A 5 -3.27 -7.40 -3.65
N LEU A 6 -2.23 -7.73 -2.88
CA LEU A 6 -1.20 -6.77 -2.50
C LEU A 6 -0.34 -6.35 -3.70
N THR A 7 -0.04 -7.28 -4.61
CA THR A 7 0.70 -6.96 -5.85
C THR A 7 -0.08 -5.99 -6.74
N ILE A 8 -1.38 -6.20 -6.92
CA ILE A 8 -2.24 -5.32 -7.71
C ILE A 8 -2.35 -3.95 -7.02
N THR A 9 -2.61 -3.91 -5.72
CA THR A 9 -2.73 -2.67 -4.94
C THR A 9 -1.44 -1.84 -4.99
N LYS A 10 -0.28 -2.47 -4.79
CA LYS A 10 1.02 -1.79 -4.88
C LYS A 10 1.22 -1.14 -6.25
N ARG A 11 0.98 -1.89 -7.33
CA ARG A 11 1.12 -1.37 -8.71
C ARG A 11 0.19 -0.20 -8.98
N LEU A 12 -1.04 -0.22 -8.45
CA LEU A 12 -1.98 0.88 -8.62
C LEU A 12 -1.50 2.15 -7.90
N ILE A 13 -1.07 2.02 -6.65
CA ILE A 13 -0.54 3.14 -5.85
C ILE A 13 0.68 3.77 -6.53
N GLU A 14 1.62 2.95 -6.99
CA GLU A 14 2.80 3.41 -7.72
C GLU A 14 2.42 4.14 -9.03
N LYS A 15 1.45 3.61 -9.79
CA LYS A 15 0.93 4.27 -11.00
C LYS A 15 0.24 5.61 -10.72
N MET A 16 -0.35 5.76 -9.54
CA MET A 16 -0.93 7.03 -9.09
C MET A 16 0.12 8.01 -8.56
N GLY A 17 1.41 7.66 -8.63
CA GLY A 17 2.51 8.46 -8.09
C GLY A 17 2.50 8.53 -6.55
N GLY A 18 1.90 7.53 -5.91
CA GLY A 18 1.90 7.33 -4.48
C GLY A 18 2.95 6.32 -4.02
N ASP A 19 2.96 6.05 -2.71
CA ASP A 19 3.88 5.13 -2.05
C ASP A 19 3.14 4.18 -1.08
N ILE A 20 3.74 3.02 -0.79
CA ILE A 20 3.23 2.05 0.19
C ILE A 20 4.35 1.56 1.12
N SER A 21 4.08 1.57 2.41
CA SER A 21 5.00 1.08 3.47
C SER A 21 4.34 0.02 4.35
N LEU A 22 5.15 -0.86 4.93
CA LEU A 22 4.74 -1.93 5.83
C LEU A 22 5.40 -1.75 7.20
N LEU A 23 4.59 -1.68 8.24
CA LEU A 23 5.03 -1.74 9.63
C LEU A 23 4.45 -2.98 10.28
N SER A 24 5.30 -3.94 10.64
CA SER A 24 4.89 -5.16 11.32
C SER A 24 5.57 -5.26 12.68
N LYS A 25 4.75 -5.44 13.73
CA LYS A 25 5.18 -5.80 15.08
C LYS A 25 4.61 -7.19 15.38
N PRO A 26 5.46 -8.24 15.46
CA PRO A 26 5.02 -9.61 15.68
C PRO A 26 4.08 -9.72 16.87
N TYR A 27 3.03 -10.53 16.73
CA TYR A 27 2.02 -10.78 17.77
C TYR A 27 1.21 -9.57 18.23
N GLU A 28 1.42 -8.40 17.62
CA GLU A 28 0.67 -7.18 17.94
C GLU A 28 -0.12 -6.67 16.75
N ARG A 29 0.57 -6.30 15.65
CA ARG A 29 -0.09 -5.75 14.47
C ARG A 29 0.78 -5.79 13.23
N THR A 30 0.12 -5.86 12.08
CA THR A 30 0.71 -5.57 10.78
C THR A 30 -0.09 -4.45 10.14
N ALA A 31 0.57 -3.36 9.77
CA ALA A 31 -0.04 -2.18 9.18
C ALA A 31 0.59 -1.87 7.81
N PHE A 32 -0.26 -1.66 6.82
CA PHE A 32 0.13 -1.15 5.50
C PHE A 32 -0.36 0.29 5.38
N SER A 33 0.56 1.22 5.14
CA SER A 33 0.27 2.65 5.03
C SER A 33 0.53 3.10 3.61
N ILE A 34 -0.38 3.90 3.04
CA ILE A 34 -0.25 4.41 1.67
C ILE A 34 -0.25 5.94 1.68
N THR A 35 0.51 6.53 0.77
CA THR A 35 0.48 7.96 0.48
C THR A 35 0.05 8.14 -0.97
N LEU A 36 -0.92 9.00 -1.23
CA LEU A 36 -1.38 9.33 -2.58
C LEU A 36 -1.26 10.84 -2.79
N LYS A 37 -1.00 11.26 -4.03
CA LYS A 37 -1.05 12.68 -4.38
C LYS A 37 -2.47 13.21 -4.19
N ARG A 38 -2.59 14.41 -3.63
CA ARG A 38 -3.89 15.08 -3.50
C ARG A 38 -4.46 15.30 -4.90
N MET A 39 -5.65 14.78 -5.17
CA MET A 39 -6.35 15.09 -6.41
C MET A 39 -6.86 16.53 -6.34
N THR A 40 -6.51 17.32 -7.35
CA THR A 40 -7.03 18.67 -7.57
C THR A 40 -8.06 18.59 -8.69
N TYR A 41 -9.26 19.11 -8.45
CA TYR A 41 -10.35 19.25 -9.42
C TYR A 41 -10.30 20.62 -10.08
#